data_AF-A0A847AAY9-F1
#
_entry.id   AF-A0A847AAY9-F1
#
_cell.length_a   1.000
_cell.length_b   1.000
_cell.length_c   1.000
_cell.angle_alpha   90.00
_cell.angle_beta   90.00
_cell.angle_gamma   90.00
#
_symmetry.space_group_name_H-M   'P 1'
#
loop_
_entity.id
_entity.type
_entity.pdbx_description
1 polymer ?
#
loop_
_entity_poly.entity_id
_entity_poly.type
_entity_poly.pdbx_seq_one_letter_code
_entity_poly.pdbx_strand_id
1 'polypeptide(L)'
;ACYADSAEEALEEVLRLIPAGASVGVPGSVTIREIGAMEALEKKGCSVLHHWDPSLSDEQRLQRLQDELLADYFLTSCNALTRDGMIVSIDGNGNRVSGMAWGKNVLIFVVGMNKVVENIDEALTRTRNIATPPNALRLNLSPPCTEEGRCTNCDVPGRVCRALLVLERATGGRESHVILVGEDLGF
;
A
#
# COMPACT_ATOMS: atom_id res chain seq x y z
N ALA A 1 5.54 10.12 -12.59
CA ALA A 1 4.90 10.59 -11.35
C ALA A 1 4.11 11.84 -11.66
N CYS A 2 2.99 12.04 -10.97
CA CYS A 2 2.21 13.28 -10.98
C CYS A 2 1.95 13.71 -9.54
N TYR A 3 1.52 14.95 -9.38
CA TYR A 3 1.16 15.54 -8.10
C TYR A 3 -0.30 15.98 -8.17
N ALA A 4 -1.03 15.71 -7.10
CA ALA A 4 -2.43 16.07 -6.88
C ALA A 4 -2.49 16.90 -5.60
N ASP A 5 -3.17 18.04 -5.64
CA ASP A 5 -3.24 18.95 -4.49
C ASP A 5 -4.08 18.38 -3.34
N SER A 6 -5.08 17.52 -3.64
CA SER A 6 -5.97 16.91 -2.67
C SER A 6 -6.26 15.42 -2.91
N ALA A 7 -6.89 14.76 -1.93
CA ALA A 7 -7.40 13.40 -2.07
C ALA A 7 -8.38 13.23 -3.25
N GLU A 8 -9.22 14.24 -3.51
CA GLU A 8 -10.15 14.22 -4.64
C GLU A 8 -9.42 14.25 -5.99
N GLU A 9 -8.42 15.10 -6.15
CA GLU A 9 -7.61 15.12 -7.39
C GLU A 9 -6.82 13.82 -7.56
N ALA A 10 -6.33 13.24 -6.47
CA ALA A 10 -5.67 11.93 -6.50
C ALA A 10 -6.65 10.83 -6.94
N LEU A 11 -7.89 10.87 -6.47
CA LEU A 11 -8.95 9.97 -6.91
C LEU A 11 -9.26 10.13 -8.41
N GLU A 12 -9.39 11.36 -8.88
CA GLU A 12 -9.60 11.65 -10.30
C GLU A 12 -8.50 11.05 -11.18
N GLU A 13 -7.24 11.17 -10.76
CA GLU A 13 -6.10 10.60 -11.47
C GLU A 13 -6.11 9.06 -11.45
N VAL A 14 -6.45 8.43 -10.32
CA VAL A 14 -6.65 6.97 -10.24
C VAL A 14 -7.74 6.53 -11.22
N LEU A 15 -8.88 7.22 -11.24
CA LEU A 15 -9.97 6.93 -12.16
C LEU A 15 -9.58 7.19 -13.61
N ARG A 16 -8.70 8.15 -13.90
CA ARG A 16 -8.20 8.40 -15.26
C ARG A 16 -7.30 7.26 -15.75
N LEU A 17 -6.43 6.75 -14.89
CA LEU A 17 -5.46 5.71 -15.22
C LEU A 17 -6.11 4.32 -15.40
N ILE A 18 -7.15 4.00 -14.62
CA ILE A 18 -7.79 2.68 -14.65
C ILE A 18 -9.03 2.70 -15.56
N PRO A 19 -9.06 1.96 -16.69
CA PRO A 19 -10.21 1.92 -17.57
C PRO A 19 -11.39 1.18 -16.93
N ALA A 20 -12.61 1.53 -17.35
CA ALA A 20 -13.83 0.85 -16.90
C ALA A 20 -13.76 -0.65 -17.25
N GLY A 21 -14.29 -1.50 -16.37
CA GLY A 21 -14.29 -2.96 -16.56
C GLY A 21 -12.98 -3.68 -16.21
N ALA A 22 -11.91 -2.95 -15.85
CA ALA A 22 -10.64 -3.56 -15.44
C ALA A 22 -10.75 -4.27 -14.08
N SER A 23 -9.87 -5.25 -13.84
CA SER A 23 -9.65 -5.80 -12.51
C SER A 23 -8.60 -4.99 -11.74
N VAL A 24 -8.87 -4.69 -10.47
CA VAL A 24 -8.01 -3.86 -9.61
C VAL A 24 -7.77 -4.57 -8.29
N GLY A 25 -6.52 -4.96 -8.03
CA GLY A 25 -6.08 -5.49 -6.75
C GLY A 25 -5.73 -4.37 -5.78
N VAL A 26 -6.36 -4.37 -4.60
CA VAL A 26 -6.06 -3.45 -3.49
C VAL A 26 -5.57 -4.27 -2.30
N PRO A 27 -4.25 -4.48 -2.16
CA PRO A 27 -3.67 -5.47 -1.24
C PRO A 27 -3.56 -4.95 0.20
N GLY A 28 -4.51 -4.14 0.63
CA GLY A 28 -4.55 -3.55 1.96
C GLY A 28 -3.79 -2.22 2.07
N SER A 29 -4.47 -1.15 1.66
CA SER A 29 -3.98 0.23 1.77
C SER A 29 -5.06 1.14 2.35
N VAL A 30 -4.76 1.79 3.47
CA VAL A 30 -5.66 2.76 4.10
C VAL A 30 -5.77 4.02 3.26
N THR A 31 -4.66 4.50 2.71
CA THR A 31 -4.62 5.64 1.78
C THR A 31 -5.57 5.47 0.59
N ILE A 32 -5.65 4.26 0.01
CA ILE A 32 -6.55 4.00 -1.13
C ILE A 32 -8.03 4.05 -0.70
N ARG A 33 -8.33 3.72 0.56
CA ARG A 33 -9.69 3.83 1.12
C ARG A 33 -10.04 5.27 1.46
N GLU A 34 -9.11 6.03 2.02
CA GLU A 34 -9.34 7.43 2.40
C GLU A 34 -9.67 8.31 1.20
N ILE A 35 -9.03 8.08 0.05
CA ILE A 35 -9.39 8.78 -1.19
C ILE A 35 -10.69 8.26 -1.83
N GLY A 36 -11.35 7.24 -1.27
CA GLY A 36 -12.60 6.68 -1.81
C GLY A 36 -12.45 5.91 -3.12
N ALA A 37 -11.25 5.44 -3.46
CA ALA A 37 -11.00 4.82 -4.76
C ALA A 37 -11.70 3.47 -4.95
N MET A 38 -11.89 2.70 -3.87
CA MET A 38 -12.53 1.38 -3.96
C MET A 38 -13.96 1.52 -4.47
N GLU A 39 -14.77 2.34 -3.81
CA GLU A 39 -16.18 2.54 -4.15
C GLU A 39 -16.35 3.25 -5.49
N ALA A 40 -15.45 4.18 -5.82
CA ALA A 40 -15.50 4.89 -7.10
C ALA A 40 -15.16 3.97 -8.29
N LEU A 41 -14.18 3.08 -8.14
CA LEU A 41 -13.81 2.11 -9.16
C LEU A 41 -14.90 1.06 -9.38
N GLU A 42 -15.54 0.59 -8.30
CA GLU A 42 -16.72 -0.29 -8.39
C GLU A 42 -17.87 0.39 -9.14
N LYS A 43 -18.18 1.66 -8.81
CA LYS A 43 -19.19 2.45 -9.55
C LYS A 43 -18.83 2.65 -11.02
N LYS A 44 -17.54 2.71 -11.34
CA LYS A 44 -17.02 2.75 -12.72
C LYS A 44 -17.12 1.40 -13.44
N GLY A 45 -17.56 0.34 -12.75
CA GLY A 45 -17.72 -1.00 -13.30
C GLY A 45 -16.44 -1.85 -13.25
N CYS A 46 -15.44 -1.47 -12.47
CA CYS A 46 -14.23 -2.27 -12.26
C CYS A 46 -14.50 -3.40 -11.26
N SER A 47 -13.75 -4.50 -11.38
CA SER A 47 -13.72 -5.55 -10.36
C SER A 47 -12.66 -5.22 -9.32
N VAL A 48 -13.07 -4.71 -8.15
CA VAL A 48 -12.15 -4.37 -7.05
C VAL A 48 -11.95 -5.59 -6.15
N LEU A 49 -10.72 -6.07 -6.08
CA LEU A 49 -10.32 -7.27 -5.36
C LEU A 49 -9.53 -6.86 -4.11
N HIS A 50 -10.04 -7.20 -2.93
CA HIS A 50 -9.35 -6.99 -1.66
C HIS A 50 -9.65 -8.09 -0.63
N HIS A 51 -8.69 -8.41 0.24
CA HIS A 51 -8.73 -9.49 1.23
C HIS A 51 -9.30 -9.06 2.60
N TRP A 52 -9.54 -7.76 2.79
CA TRP A 52 -10.16 -7.20 4.00
C TRP A 52 -11.69 -7.34 4.05
N ASP A 53 -12.29 -8.09 3.11
CA ASP A 53 -13.70 -8.42 3.16
C ASP A 53 -13.96 -9.40 4.32
N PRO A 54 -14.76 -9.01 5.34
CA PRO A 54 -15.03 -9.84 6.51
C PRO A 54 -15.91 -11.06 6.19
N SER A 55 -16.57 -11.09 5.02
CA SER A 55 -17.40 -12.22 4.60
C SER A 55 -16.59 -13.41 4.06
N LEU A 56 -15.30 -13.19 3.75
CA LEU A 56 -14.42 -14.24 3.24
C LEU A 56 -14.05 -15.25 4.33
N SER A 57 -14.14 -16.54 4.01
CA SER A 57 -13.46 -17.60 4.77
C SER A 57 -11.94 -17.46 4.68
N ASP A 58 -11.20 -18.18 5.52
CA ASP A 58 -9.74 -18.14 5.50
C ASP A 58 -9.17 -18.63 4.15
N GLU A 59 -9.74 -19.69 3.58
CA GLU A 59 -9.36 -20.19 2.25
C GLU A 59 -9.66 -19.17 1.15
N GLN A 60 -10.86 -18.56 1.17
CA GLN A 60 -11.23 -17.51 0.22
C GLN A 60 -10.33 -16.28 0.36
N ARG A 61 -9.91 -15.93 1.58
CA ARG A 61 -8.99 -14.83 1.84
C ARG A 61 -7.60 -15.11 1.27
N LEU A 62 -7.09 -16.33 1.42
CA LEU A 62 -5.82 -16.74 0.81
C LEU A 62 -5.87 -16.71 -0.71
N GLN A 63 -6.97 -17.16 -1.31
CA GLN A 63 -7.17 -17.03 -2.76
C GLN A 63 -7.26 -15.56 -3.18
N ARG A 64 -7.99 -14.73 -2.42
CA ARG A 64 -8.14 -13.30 -2.72
C ARG A 64 -6.82 -12.54 -2.72
N LEU A 65 -5.87 -12.90 -1.85
CA LEU A 65 -4.51 -12.33 -1.86
C LEU A 65 -3.78 -12.61 -3.20
N GLN A 66 -4.03 -13.77 -3.81
CA GLN A 66 -3.47 -14.09 -5.12
C GLN A 66 -4.22 -13.36 -6.24
N ASP A 67 -5.55 -13.27 -6.14
CA ASP A 67 -6.37 -12.54 -7.12
C ASP A 67 -6.00 -11.05 -7.16
N GLU A 68 -5.73 -10.42 -6.01
CA GLU A 68 -5.18 -9.07 -5.90
C GLU A 68 -3.89 -8.89 -6.71
N LEU A 69 -2.96 -9.85 -6.58
CA LEU A 69 -1.68 -9.82 -7.28
C LEU A 69 -1.85 -9.98 -8.81
N LEU A 70 -2.82 -10.79 -9.22
CA LEU A 70 -3.05 -11.18 -10.61
C LEU A 70 -3.97 -10.23 -11.38
N ALA A 71 -4.64 -9.30 -10.70
CA ALA A 71 -5.44 -8.23 -11.29
C ALA A 71 -4.66 -7.42 -12.34
N ASP A 72 -5.36 -6.74 -13.25
CA ASP A 72 -4.75 -5.92 -14.30
C ASP A 72 -4.02 -4.69 -13.75
N TYR A 73 -4.53 -4.14 -12.64
CA TYR A 73 -3.96 -3.01 -11.91
C TYR A 73 -3.72 -3.37 -10.44
N PHE A 74 -2.58 -2.97 -9.90
CA PHE A 74 -2.25 -3.13 -8.48
C PHE A 74 -2.17 -1.75 -7.84
N LEU A 75 -3.24 -1.38 -7.13
CA LEU A 75 -3.43 -0.05 -6.57
C LEU A 75 -3.09 -0.07 -5.07
N THR A 76 -2.04 0.66 -4.69
CA THR A 76 -1.47 0.58 -3.35
C THR A 76 -0.86 1.91 -2.90
N SER A 77 -0.32 1.91 -1.68
CA SER A 77 0.53 2.98 -1.15
C SER A 77 1.80 2.35 -0.58
N CYS A 78 2.68 3.18 -0.01
CA CYS A 78 3.91 2.73 0.67
C CYS A 78 3.93 3.17 2.13
N ASN A 79 4.98 2.76 2.85
CA ASN A 79 5.25 3.22 4.22
C ASN A 79 6.14 4.48 4.23
N ALA A 80 7.01 4.63 3.24
CA ALA A 80 7.81 5.84 3.04
C ALA A 80 8.22 5.99 1.57
N LEU A 81 8.49 7.22 1.16
CA LEU A 81 9.07 7.57 -0.14
C LEU A 81 10.22 8.54 0.09
N THR A 82 11.41 8.23 -0.39
CA THR A 82 12.54 9.15 -0.28
C THR A 82 12.48 10.24 -1.36
N ARG A 83 13.15 11.38 -1.14
CA ARG A 83 13.22 12.47 -2.13
C ARG A 83 13.89 12.07 -3.45
N ASP A 84 14.78 11.08 -3.43
CA ASP A 84 15.41 10.50 -4.63
C ASP A 84 14.58 9.34 -5.24
N GLY A 85 13.37 9.11 -4.74
CA GLY A 85 12.36 8.28 -5.37
C GLY A 85 12.38 6.80 -5.00
N MET A 86 13.04 6.41 -3.90
CA MET A 86 12.97 5.05 -3.38
C MET A 86 11.69 4.84 -2.58
N ILE A 87 10.94 3.81 -2.94
CA ILE A 87 9.70 3.42 -2.25
C ILE A 87 10.04 2.35 -1.22
N VAL A 88 9.66 2.58 0.04
CA VAL A 88 9.89 1.63 1.14
C VAL A 88 8.56 1.11 1.68
N SER A 89 8.45 -0.20 1.75
CA SER A 89 7.27 -0.91 2.26
C SER A 89 7.69 -2.08 3.14
N ILE A 90 6.94 -2.31 4.22
CA ILE A 90 7.13 -3.44 5.13
C ILE A 90 5.83 -4.18 5.38
N ASP A 91 5.91 -5.51 5.39
CA ASP A 91 4.76 -6.39 5.53
C ASP A 91 5.02 -7.52 6.53
N GLY A 92 3.94 -8.01 7.14
CA GLY A 92 3.96 -9.24 7.95
C GLY A 92 3.74 -10.47 7.09
N ASN A 93 2.68 -10.44 6.26
CA ASN A 93 2.32 -11.53 5.36
C ASN A 93 3.13 -11.55 4.05
N GLY A 94 3.64 -10.39 3.63
CA GLY A 94 4.49 -10.26 2.45
C GLY A 94 3.75 -10.04 1.11
N ASN A 95 2.42 -10.04 1.10
CA ASN A 95 1.62 -9.96 -0.12
C ASN A 95 1.72 -8.61 -0.86
N ARG A 96 1.89 -7.48 -0.15
CA ARG A 96 2.05 -6.17 -0.82
C ARG A 96 3.46 -6.06 -1.38
N VAL A 97 4.47 -6.36 -0.57
CA VAL A 97 5.87 -6.28 -1.00
C VAL A 97 6.17 -7.27 -2.14
N SER A 98 5.57 -8.46 -2.17
CA SER A 98 5.71 -9.37 -3.31
C SER A 98 5.09 -8.77 -4.58
N GLY A 99 3.87 -8.23 -4.49
CA GLY A 99 3.18 -7.61 -5.63
C GLY A 99 3.78 -6.28 -6.09
N MET A 100 4.46 -5.56 -5.21
CA MET A 100 5.27 -4.39 -5.57
C MET A 100 6.56 -4.81 -6.28
N ALA A 101 7.23 -5.86 -5.79
CA ALA A 101 8.52 -6.31 -6.31
C ALA A 101 8.41 -7.06 -7.65
N TRP A 102 7.29 -7.73 -7.92
CA TRP A 102 7.10 -8.47 -9.16
C TRP A 102 5.63 -8.67 -9.52
N GLY A 103 5.32 -8.62 -10.82
CA GLY A 103 3.97 -8.82 -11.35
C GLY A 103 3.87 -8.38 -12.81
N LYS A 104 2.81 -8.80 -13.49
CA LYS A 104 2.50 -8.40 -14.88
C LYS A 104 1.58 -7.18 -14.99
N ASN A 105 1.04 -6.75 -13.86
CA ASN A 105 -0.01 -5.74 -13.78
C ASN A 105 0.57 -4.31 -13.81
N VAL A 106 -0.26 -3.31 -14.06
CA VAL A 106 0.13 -1.90 -13.94
C VAL A 106 0.15 -1.51 -12.46
N LEU A 107 1.30 -1.04 -11.96
CA LEU A 107 1.47 -0.69 -10.56
C LEU A 107 1.14 0.79 -10.34
N ILE A 108 0.23 1.10 -9.42
CA ILE A 108 -0.15 2.48 -9.11
C ILE A 108 0.06 2.72 -7.61
N PHE A 109 0.95 3.67 -7.29
CA PHE A 109 1.14 4.16 -5.94
C PHE A 109 0.40 5.48 -5.75
N VAL A 110 -0.41 5.58 -4.69
CA VAL A 110 -0.91 6.86 -4.16
C VAL A 110 -0.21 7.12 -2.83
N VAL A 111 0.46 8.27 -2.70
CA VAL A 111 1.35 8.55 -1.58
C VAL A 111 1.08 9.97 -1.06
N GLY A 112 0.56 10.09 0.16
CA GLY A 112 0.44 11.37 0.85
C GLY A 112 1.79 11.98 1.20
N MET A 113 1.88 13.31 1.24
CA MET A 113 3.14 14.01 1.51
C MET A 113 3.71 13.72 2.91
N ASN A 114 2.87 13.32 3.87
CA ASN A 114 3.30 12.79 5.18
C ASN A 114 4.22 11.55 5.09
N LYS A 115 4.35 10.92 3.93
CA LYS A 115 5.21 9.74 3.70
C LYS A 115 6.55 10.08 3.06
N VAL A 116 6.75 11.32 2.63
CA VAL A 116 7.98 11.75 1.97
C VAL A 116 9.05 12.08 3.02
N VAL A 117 10.25 11.53 2.84
CA VAL A 117 11.39 11.68 3.76
C VAL A 117 12.68 11.97 2.98
N GLU A 118 13.72 12.45 3.65
CA GLU A 118 14.93 12.91 2.95
C GLU A 118 15.69 11.74 2.30
N ASN A 119 15.87 10.63 3.02
CA ASN A 119 16.80 9.56 2.65
C ASN A 119 16.34 8.18 3.14
N ILE A 120 17.10 7.14 2.78
CA ILE A 120 16.77 5.74 3.10
C ILE A 120 16.75 5.45 4.61
N ASP A 121 17.65 6.04 5.40
CA ASP A 121 17.69 5.80 6.85
C ASP A 121 16.44 6.38 7.54
N GLU A 122 15.99 7.56 7.11
CA GLU A 122 14.72 8.14 7.54
C GLU A 122 13.53 7.30 7.07
N ALA A 123 13.56 6.77 5.85
CA ALA A 123 12.48 5.92 5.33
C ALA A 123 12.32 4.63 6.15
N LEU A 124 13.44 3.99 6.51
CA LEU A 124 13.46 2.82 7.39
C LEU A 124 12.97 3.17 8.80
N THR A 125 13.40 4.31 9.33
CA THR A 125 12.99 4.80 10.65
C THR A 125 11.50 5.09 10.70
N ARG A 126 10.96 5.85 9.72
CA ARG A 126 9.53 6.14 9.58
C ARG A 126 8.71 4.86 9.44
N THR A 127 9.13 3.97 8.55
CA THR A 127 8.45 2.69 8.30
C THR A 127 8.28 1.88 9.58
N ARG A 128 9.33 1.80 10.41
CA ARG A 128 9.30 1.00 11.65
C ARG A 128 8.63 1.69 12.83
N ASN A 129 8.81 3.00 12.98
CA ASN A 129 8.40 3.72 14.20
C ASN A 129 7.10 4.51 14.03
N ILE A 130 6.77 4.94 12.82
CA ILE A 130 5.59 5.77 12.54
C ILE A 130 4.51 4.93 11.86
N ALA A 131 4.86 4.19 10.81
CA ALA A 131 3.86 3.49 10.02
C ALA A 131 3.44 2.12 10.60
N THR A 132 4.40 1.35 11.11
CA THR A 132 4.12 -0.03 11.58
C THR A 132 3.24 -0.09 12.83
N PRO A 133 3.47 0.71 13.90
CA PRO A 133 2.67 0.62 15.12
C PRO A 133 1.16 0.87 14.92
N PRO A 134 0.70 1.96 14.27
CA PRO A 134 -0.73 2.18 14.06
C PRO A 134 -1.34 1.12 13.12
N ASN A 135 -0.57 0.59 12.17
CA ASN A 135 -1.05 -0.52 11.34
C ASN A 135 -1.30 -1.80 12.15
N ALA A 136 -0.40 -2.11 13.09
CA ALA A 136 -0.56 -3.27 13.97
C ALA A 136 -1.80 -3.12 14.87
N LEU A 137 -2.00 -1.93 15.45
CA LEU A 137 -3.20 -1.60 16.21
C LEU A 137 -4.48 -1.76 15.38
N ARG A 138 -4.50 -1.21 14.15
CA ARG A 138 -5.64 -1.31 13.23
C ARG A 138 -6.01 -2.77 12.90
N LEU A 139 -5.03 -3.66 12.88
CA LEU A 139 -5.24 -5.09 12.63
C LEU A 139 -5.57 -5.88 13.90
N ASN A 140 -5.79 -5.22 15.04
CA ASN A 140 -6.04 -5.84 16.35
C ASN A 140 -4.93 -6.83 16.76
N LEU A 141 -3.68 -6.50 16.44
CA LEU A 141 -2.50 -7.28 16.82
C LEU A 141 -1.82 -6.64 18.05
N SER A 142 -1.05 -7.43 18.79
CA SER A 142 -0.40 -6.96 20.03
C SER A 142 1.12 -7.22 20.07
N PRO A 143 1.90 -6.91 19.02
CA PRO A 143 3.35 -6.87 19.16
C PRO A 143 3.77 -5.71 20.07
N PRO A 144 4.93 -5.75 20.75
CA PRO A 144 5.35 -4.71 21.70
C PRO A 144 5.27 -3.27 21.19
N CYS A 145 5.43 -3.04 19.89
CA CYS A 145 5.35 -1.69 19.31
C CYS A 145 3.96 -1.04 19.41
N THR A 146 2.88 -1.81 19.62
CA THR A 146 1.53 -1.24 19.81
C THR A 146 1.35 -0.59 21.18
N GLU A 147 2.13 -1.01 22.17
CA GLU A 147 2.12 -0.44 23.53
C GLU A 147 3.18 0.67 23.66
N GLU A 148 4.37 0.43 23.11
CA GLU A 148 5.51 1.34 23.21
C GLU A 148 5.44 2.55 22.28
N GLY A 149 4.56 2.52 21.26
CA GLY A 149 4.44 3.56 20.24
C GLY A 149 5.65 3.69 19.31
N ARG A 150 6.63 2.79 19.41
CA ARG A 150 7.85 2.77 18.60
C ARG A 150 8.36 1.35 18.40
N CYS A 151 9.27 1.17 17.44
CA CYS A 151 9.90 -0.13 17.21
C CYS A 151 10.86 -0.47 18.36
N THR A 152 10.71 -1.66 18.94
CA THR A 152 11.63 -2.23 19.94
C THR A 152 12.53 -3.32 19.36
N ASN A 153 12.52 -3.49 18.03
CA ASN A 153 13.19 -4.59 17.33
C ASN A 153 12.83 -5.96 17.94
N CYS A 154 11.53 -6.16 18.21
CA CYS A 154 11.02 -7.36 18.86
C CYS A 154 11.20 -8.63 18.02
N ASP A 155 11.37 -9.77 18.71
CA ASP A 155 11.40 -11.10 18.11
C ASP A 155 10.25 -11.98 18.64
N VAL A 156 9.05 -11.41 18.72
CA VAL A 156 7.86 -12.13 19.15
C VAL A 156 7.21 -12.87 17.98
N PRO A 157 6.53 -14.01 18.20
CA PRO A 157 5.77 -14.70 17.16
C PRO A 157 4.74 -13.78 16.46
N GLY A 158 4.16 -12.82 17.19
CA GLY A 158 3.21 -11.82 16.66
C GLY A 158 3.84 -10.68 15.85
N ARG A 159 5.13 -10.74 15.49
CA ARG A 159 5.81 -9.69 14.71
C ARG A 159 5.12 -9.49 13.35
N VAL A 160 4.80 -8.23 13.05
CA VAL A 160 4.10 -7.82 11.81
C VAL A 160 5.00 -7.22 10.74
N CYS A 161 6.28 -7.05 11.02
CA CYS A 161 7.22 -6.32 10.17
C CYS A 161 8.31 -7.26 9.64
N ARG A 162 7.94 -8.28 8.87
CA ARG A 162 8.77 -9.45 8.54
C ARG A 162 9.53 -9.31 7.22
N ALA A 163 8.89 -8.78 6.19
CA ALA A 163 9.46 -8.57 4.87
C ALA A 163 9.53 -7.08 4.57
N LEU A 164 10.73 -6.59 4.25
CA LEU A 164 10.99 -5.20 3.89
C LEU A 164 11.41 -5.15 2.42
N LEU A 165 10.81 -4.25 1.66
CA LEU A 165 11.19 -3.94 0.29
C LEU A 165 11.64 -2.50 0.20
N VAL A 166 12.79 -2.30 -0.45
CA VAL A 166 13.21 -1.01 -1.01
C VAL A 166 13.10 -1.15 -2.53
N LEU A 167 12.13 -0.46 -3.12
CA LEU A 167 11.91 -0.45 -4.55
C LEU A 167 12.52 0.82 -5.13
N GLU A 168 13.71 0.68 -5.72
CA GLU A 168 14.43 1.81 -6.31
C GLU A 168 13.84 2.20 -7.68
N ARG A 169 13.43 1.22 -8.49
CA ARG A 169 12.88 1.41 -9.84
C ARG A 169 11.84 0.34 -10.16
N ALA A 170 11.01 0.58 -11.16
CA ALA A 170 10.07 -0.41 -11.66
C ALA A 170 10.81 -1.67 -12.15
N THR A 171 10.50 -2.81 -11.56
CA THR A 171 11.14 -4.08 -11.88
C THR A 171 10.79 -4.55 -13.28
N GLY A 172 11.78 -4.94 -14.08
CA GLY A 172 11.55 -5.47 -15.44
C GLY A 172 10.88 -4.49 -16.41
N GLY A 173 10.91 -3.18 -16.12
CA GLY A 173 10.23 -2.16 -16.94
C GLY A 173 8.71 -2.16 -16.81
N ARG A 174 8.16 -2.80 -15.77
CA ARG A 174 6.72 -2.82 -15.47
C ARG A 174 6.16 -1.41 -15.41
N GLU A 175 5.06 -1.17 -16.15
CA GLU A 175 4.41 0.12 -16.13
C GLU A 175 4.00 0.49 -14.70
N SER A 176 4.46 1.66 -14.24
CA SER A 176 4.32 2.09 -12.86
C SER A 176 4.00 3.59 -12.79
N HIS A 177 2.99 3.92 -12.01
CA HIS A 177 2.54 5.29 -11.75
C HIS A 177 2.72 5.62 -10.27
N VAL A 178 3.10 6.87 -9.99
CA VAL A 178 3.20 7.41 -8.63
C VAL A 178 2.43 8.72 -8.61
N ILE A 179 1.42 8.79 -7.76
CA ILE A 179 0.58 9.95 -7.51
C ILE A 179 0.96 10.46 -6.12
N LEU A 180 1.61 11.62 -6.07
CA LEU A 180 1.90 12.33 -4.82
C LEU A 180 0.68 13.18 -4.47
N VAL A 181 0.24 13.12 -3.21
CA VAL A 181 -0.95 13.84 -2.75
C VAL A 181 -0.53 14.85 -1.69
N GLY A 182 -0.89 16.13 -1.88
CA GLY A 182 -0.55 17.24 -0.98
C GLY A 182 -1.01 17.06 0.47
N GLU A 183 -1.93 16.13 0.72
CA GLU A 183 -2.53 15.84 2.01
C GLU A 183 -1.86 14.68 2.76
N ASP A 184 -2.11 14.66 4.08
CA ASP A 184 -1.71 13.58 4.97
C ASP A 184 -2.67 12.40 4.82
N LEU A 185 -2.20 11.31 4.20
CA LEU A 185 -3.00 10.10 3.99
C LEU A 185 -2.34 8.89 4.64
N GLY A 186 -3.16 8.01 5.22
CA GLY A 186 -2.77 6.84 5.95
C GLY A 186 -1.86 7.19 7.13
N PHE A 187 -0.80 6.40 7.28
CA PHE A 187 0.18 6.55 8.36
C PHE A 187 1.58 6.20 7.84
#